data_AF-A0A7C2R932-F1
#
_entry.id   AF-A0A7C2R932-F1
#
_cell.length_a   1.000
_cell.length_b   1.000
_cell.length_c   1.000
_cell.angle_alpha   90.00
_cell.angle_beta   90.00
_cell.angle_gamma   90.00
#
_symmetry.space_group_name_H-M   'P 1'
#
loop_
_entity.id
_entity.type
_entity.pdbx_description
1 polymer ?
#
loop_
_entity_poly.entity_id
_entity_poly.type
_entity_poly.pdbx_seq_one_letter_code
_entity_poly.pdbx_strand_id
1 'polypeptide(L)'
;MSELSELIARAKQRDVEAMEELFHQFKPLLKSRAKRYARMGLEYEDVFQQGALLFIIGVYEHQKERERSPTAFSGYIKKRLDWGLWVYYRKQVKRGQATFIKK
;
A
#
# COMPACT_ATOMS: atom_id res chain seq x y z
N MET A 1 -18.45 7.56 15.42
CA MET A 1 -17.48 6.79 14.62
C MET A 1 -17.19 7.61 13.37
N SER A 2 -15.95 7.67 12.87
CA SER A 2 -15.70 8.36 11.59
C SER A 2 -16.06 7.44 10.42
N GLU A 3 -16.53 7.98 9.30
CA GLU A 3 -16.89 7.22 8.08
C GLU A 3 -15.76 6.25 7.67
N LEU A 4 -14.50 6.72 7.71
CA LEU A 4 -13.32 5.90 7.44
C LEU A 4 -13.20 4.70 8.39
N SER A 5 -13.51 4.87 9.67
CA SER A 5 -13.39 3.80 10.66
C SER A 5 -14.43 2.69 10.48
N GLU A 6 -15.62 3.03 9.96
CA GLU A 6 -16.66 2.07 9.59
C GLU A 6 -16.29 1.34 8.31
N LEU A 7 -15.76 2.07 7.32
CA LEU A 7 -15.28 1.49 6.08
C LEU A 7 -14.16 0.47 6.31
N ILE A 8 -13.19 0.78 7.18
CA ILE A 8 -12.13 -0.16 7.59
C ILE A 8 -12.72 -1.39 8.28
N ALA A 9 -13.70 -1.20 9.18
CA ALA A 9 -14.33 -2.30 9.90
C ALA A 9 -15.05 -3.26 8.94
N ARG A 10 -15.82 -2.73 7.99
CA ARG A 10 -16.48 -3.51 6.93
C ARG A 10 -15.47 -4.23 6.04
N ALA A 11 -14.44 -3.52 5.57
CA ALA A 11 -13.38 -4.11 4.73
C ALA A 11 -12.70 -5.30 5.42
N LYS A 12 -12.48 -5.23 6.74
CA LYS A 12 -11.94 -6.34 7.54
C LYS A 12 -12.89 -7.53 7.68
N GLN A 13 -14.20 -7.29 7.62
CA GLN A 13 -15.23 -8.33 7.60
C GLN A 13 -15.41 -8.97 6.21
N ARG A 14 -14.46 -8.75 5.29
CA ARG A 14 -14.46 -9.27 3.90
C ARG A 14 -15.57 -8.68 3.04
N ASP A 15 -16.08 -7.51 3.40
CA ASP A 15 -16.92 -6.70 2.52
C ASP A 15 -16.04 -6.17 1.36
N VAL A 16 -16.27 -6.73 0.17
CA VAL A 16 -15.49 -6.44 -1.03
C VAL A 16 -15.71 -5.00 -1.50
N GLU A 17 -16.95 -4.51 -1.43
CA GLU A 17 -17.30 -3.14 -1.82
C GLU A 17 -16.61 -2.15 -0.89
N ALA A 18 -16.62 -2.41 0.42
CA ALA A 18 -15.92 -1.58 1.39
C ALA A 18 -14.41 -1.56 1.18
N MET A 19 -13.80 -2.72 0.86
CA MET A 19 -12.38 -2.80 0.52
C MET A 19 -12.07 -2.03 -0.76
N GLU A 20 -12.92 -2.13 -1.78
CA GLU A 20 -12.77 -1.43 -3.05
C GLU A 20 -12.87 0.08 -2.88
N GLU A 21 -13.86 0.57 -2.13
CA GLU A 21 -14.01 1.99 -1.81
C GLU A 21 -12.78 2.50 -1.03
N LEU A 22 -12.35 1.76 0.00
CA LEU A 22 -11.17 2.10 0.79
C LEU A 22 -9.90 2.11 -0.09
N PHE A 23 -9.77 1.15 -0.99
CA PHE A 23 -8.68 1.10 -1.96
C PHE A 23 -8.68 2.31 -2.90
N HIS A 24 -9.85 2.72 -3.40
CA HIS A 24 -10.00 3.89 -4.26
C HIS A 24 -9.53 5.18 -3.58
N GLN A 25 -9.81 5.36 -2.29
CA GLN A 25 -9.32 6.49 -1.51
C GLN A 25 -7.78 6.54 -1.44
N PHE A 26 -7.11 5.37 -1.36
CA PHE A 26 -5.65 5.27 -1.26
C PHE A 26 -4.94 5.07 -2.61
N LYS A 27 -5.68 4.89 -3.71
CA LYS A 27 -5.15 4.68 -5.06
C LYS A 27 -4.14 5.76 -5.49
N PRO A 28 -4.35 7.07 -5.21
CA PRO A 28 -3.35 8.10 -5.53
C PRO A 28 -2.00 7.88 -4.83
N LEU A 29 -2.02 7.43 -3.57
CA LEU A 29 -0.79 7.10 -2.82
C LEU A 29 -0.07 5.92 -3.46
N LEU A 30 -0.78 4.85 -3.79
CA LEU A 30 -0.23 3.66 -4.45
C LEU A 30 0.42 4.01 -5.80
N LYS A 31 -0.28 4.77 -6.65
CA LYS A 31 0.25 5.25 -7.94
C LYS A 31 1.54 6.05 -7.76
N SER A 32 1.56 6.96 -6.78
CA SER A 32 2.75 7.77 -6.47
C SER A 32 3.95 6.91 -6.06
N ARG A 33 3.74 5.88 -5.22
CA ARG A 33 4.81 4.95 -4.82
C ARG A 33 5.27 4.05 -5.96
N ALA A 34 4.35 3.52 -6.76
CA ALA A 34 4.69 2.75 -7.94
C ALA A 34 5.56 3.56 -8.91
N LYS A 35 5.17 4.81 -9.20
CA LYS A 35 5.95 5.73 -10.05
C LYS A 35 7.37 5.97 -9.54
N ARG A 36 7.57 6.07 -8.22
CA ARG A 36 8.90 6.23 -7.63
C ARG A 36 9.82 5.06 -7.99
N TYR A 37 9.37 3.83 -7.78
CA TYR A 37 10.19 2.65 -8.06
C TYR A 37 10.28 2.32 -9.55
N ALA A 38 9.29 2.72 -10.35
CA ALA A 38 9.39 2.64 -11.80
C ALA A 38 10.56 3.47 -12.34
N ARG A 39 10.74 4.69 -11.79
CA ARG A 39 11.92 5.53 -12.07
C ARG A 39 13.26 4.93 -11.59
N MET A 40 13.20 3.91 -10.74
CA MET A 40 14.36 3.17 -10.23
C MET A 40 14.58 1.84 -10.97
N GLY A 41 13.86 1.61 -12.08
CA GLY A 41 14.10 0.49 -12.98
C GLY A 41 13.20 -0.72 -12.80
N LEU A 42 12.13 -0.63 -12.01
CA LEU A 42 11.11 -1.69 -11.92
C LEU A 42 9.94 -1.45 -12.87
N GLU A 43 9.21 -2.50 -13.22
CA GLU A 43 7.95 -2.37 -13.94
C GLU A 43 6.87 -1.73 -13.07
N TYR A 44 6.22 -0.69 -13.59
CA TYR A 44 5.24 0.09 -12.83
C TYR A 44 4.07 -0.77 -12.34
N GLU A 45 3.52 -1.62 -13.22
CA GLU A 45 2.35 -2.45 -12.89
C GLU A 45 2.70 -3.49 -11.81
N ASP A 46 3.89 -4.10 -11.87
CA ASP A 46 4.35 -5.03 -10.84
C ASP A 46 4.46 -4.36 -9.46
N VAL A 47 5.04 -3.15 -9.42
CA VAL A 47 5.14 -2.39 -8.16
C VAL A 47 3.75 -1.95 -7.68
N PHE A 48 2.87 -1.54 -8.60
CA PHE A 48 1.51 -1.13 -8.25
C PHE A 48 0.70 -2.30 -7.67
N GLN A 49 0.77 -3.48 -8.29
CA GLN A 49 0.13 -4.71 -7.78
C GLN A 49 0.71 -5.12 -6.42
N GLN A 50 2.03 -5.08 -6.26
CA GLN A 50 2.66 -5.36 -4.97
C GLN A 50 2.23 -4.36 -3.89
N GLY A 51 2.10 -3.09 -4.25
CA GLY A 51 1.58 -2.05 -3.37
C GLY A 51 0.12 -2.31 -2.97
N ALA A 52 -0.72 -2.71 -3.92
CA ALA A 52 -2.11 -3.08 -3.66
C ALA A 52 -2.21 -4.27 -2.71
N LEU A 53 -1.39 -5.30 -2.89
CA LEU A 53 -1.32 -6.45 -1.98
C LEU A 53 -0.90 -6.02 -0.57
N LEU A 54 0.16 -5.23 -0.45
CA LEU A 54 0.63 -4.70 0.83
C LEU A 54 -0.45 -3.86 1.54
N PHE A 55 -1.22 -3.09 0.78
CA PHE A 55 -2.35 -2.32 1.28
C PHE A 55 -3.44 -3.23 1.85
N ILE A 56 -3.92 -4.21 1.08
CA ILE A 56 -4.98 -5.14 1.49
C ILE A 56 -4.57 -5.87 2.78
N ILE A 57 -3.36 -6.43 2.82
CA ILE A 57 -2.84 -7.08 4.03
C ILE A 57 -2.75 -6.07 5.18
N GLY A 58 -2.36 -4.83 4.88
CA GLY A 58 -2.33 -3.74 5.86
C GLY A 58 -3.69 -3.48 6.49
N VAL A 59 -4.77 -3.43 5.69
CA VAL A 59 -6.14 -3.26 6.19
C VAL A 59 -6.50 -4.38 7.17
N TYR A 60 -6.22 -5.63 6.82
CA TYR A 60 -6.51 -6.78 7.68
C TYR A 60 -5.69 -6.79 8.97
N GLU A 61 -4.39 -6.51 8.91
CA GLU A 61 -3.48 -6.56 10.05
C GLU A 61 -3.55 -5.32 10.96
N HIS A 62 -4.18 -4.25 10.48
CA HIS A 62 -4.28 -3.02 11.24
C HIS A 62 -4.97 -3.27 12.59
N GLN A 63 -4.39 -2.84 13.71
CA GLN A 63 -4.99 -3.00 15.05
C GLN A 63 -5.49 -1.65 15.55
N LYS A 64 -6.82 -1.47 15.55
CA LYS A 64 -7.47 -0.20 15.87
C LYS A 64 -7.24 0.19 17.35
N GLU A 65 -7.09 -0.80 18.24
CA GLU A 65 -6.87 -0.56 19.67
C GLU A 65 -5.53 0.13 19.97
N ARG A 66 -4.60 0.12 19.01
CA ARG A 66 -3.29 0.78 19.13
C ARG A 66 -3.30 2.22 18.61
N GLU A 67 -4.43 2.71 18.09
CA GLU A 67 -4.52 4.06 17.52
C GLU A 67 -4.82 5.12 18.58
N ARG A 68 -4.05 6.21 18.57
CA ARG A 68 -4.33 7.41 19.39
C ARG A 68 -5.16 8.47 18.65
N SER A 69 -5.44 8.28 17.35
CA SER A 69 -6.11 9.25 16.48
C SER A 69 -6.65 8.59 15.19
N PRO A 70 -7.73 9.11 14.57
CA PRO A 70 -8.23 8.67 13.26
C PRO A 70 -7.22 8.78 12.10
N THR A 71 -6.24 9.69 12.20
CA THR A 71 -5.16 9.80 11.20
C THR A 71 -4.09 8.72 11.33
N ALA A 72 -4.16 7.88 12.36
CA ALA A 72 -3.22 6.80 12.58
C ALA A 72 -3.29 5.74 11.46
N PHE A 73 -4.46 5.48 10.89
CA PHE A 73 -4.61 4.49 9.82
C PHE A 73 -3.85 4.88 8.56
N SER A 74 -4.06 6.09 8.05
CA SER A 74 -3.36 6.58 6.86
C SER A 74 -1.85 6.62 7.06
N GLY A 75 -1.39 7.02 8.25
CA GLY A 75 0.02 6.98 8.63
C GLY A 75 0.58 5.55 8.69
N TYR A 76 -0.18 4.61 9.23
CA TYR A 76 0.16 3.19 9.30
C TYR A 76 0.28 2.58 7.89
N ILE A 77 -0.71 2.78 7.02
CA ILE A 77 -0.69 2.32 5.63
C ILE A 77 0.51 2.89 4.88
N LYS A 78 0.78 4.20 5.02
CA LYS A 78 1.93 4.84 4.41
C LYS A 78 3.23 4.16 4.84
N LYS A 79 3.45 3.97 6.15
CA LYS A 79 4.67 3.31 6.67
C LYS A 79 4.82 1.88 6.13
N ARG A 80 3.71 1.13 6.09
CA ARG A 80 3.68 -0.24 5.57
C ARG A 80 4.07 -0.30 4.10
N LEU A 81 3.49 0.56 3.26
CA LEU A 81 3.82 0.65 1.84
C LEU A 81 5.29 1.02 1.63
N ASP A 82 5.81 1.97 2.41
CA ASP A 82 7.18 2.47 2.26
C ASP A 82 8.20 1.38 2.53
N TRP A 83 8.01 0.67 3.64
CA TRP A 83 8.88 -0.44 4.01
C TRP A 83 8.70 -1.65 3.09
N GLY A 84 7.46 -2.06 2.84
CA GLY A 84 7.16 -3.24 2.04
C GLY A 84 7.66 -3.12 0.60
N LEU A 85 7.46 -1.95 -0.03
CA LEU A 85 7.96 -1.71 -1.38
C LEU A 85 9.48 -1.56 -1.43
N TRP A 86 10.11 -1.06 -0.36
CA TRP A 86 11.58 -1.02 -0.27
C TRP A 86 12.17 -2.43 -0.21
N VAL A 87 11.59 -3.31 0.62
CA VAL A 87 11.99 -4.72 0.70
C VAL A 87 11.78 -5.43 -0.63
N TYR A 88 10.63 -5.20 -1.27
CA TYR A 88 10.34 -5.72 -2.61
C TYR A 88 11.39 -5.27 -3.63
N TYR A 89 11.68 -3.96 -3.70
CA TYR A 89 12.70 -3.41 -4.59
C TYR A 89 14.07 -4.07 -4.37
N ARG A 90 14.53 -4.17 -3.12
CA ARG A 90 15.82 -4.84 -2.81
C ARG A 90 15.85 -6.29 -3.29
N LYS A 91 14.72 -7.00 -3.21
CA LYS A 91 14.60 -8.37 -3.70
C LYS A 91 14.70 -8.44 -5.23
N GLN A 92 14.08 -7.50 -5.95
CA GLN A 92 14.15 -7.44 -7.41
C GLN A 92 15.53 -7.05 -7.93
N VAL A 93 16.22 -6.12 -7.25
CA VAL A 93 17.63 -5.79 -7.56
C VAL A 93 18.51 -7.03 -7.44
N LYS A 94 18.36 -7.81 -6.36
CA LYS A 94 19.13 -9.07 -6.18
C LYS A 94 18.83 -10.11 -7.26
N ARG A 95 17.66 -10.06 -7.88
CA ARG A 95 17.24 -10.96 -8.97
C ARG A 95 17.64 -10.47 -10.36
N GLY A 96 18.27 -9.30 -10.47
CA GLY A 96 18.61 -8.67 -11.75
C GLY A 96 17.39 -8.12 -12.52
N GLN A 97 16.25 -7.97 -11.85
CA GLN A 97 14.99 -7.51 -12.45
C GLN A 97 14.79 -5.99 -12.34
N ALA A 98 15.81 -5.25 -11.88
CA ALA A 98 15.81 -3.80 -11.83
C ALA A 98 16.82 -3.26 -12.85
N THR A 99 16.33 -2.71 -13.95
CA THR A 99 17.15 -2.10 -15.00
C THR A 99 17.34 -0.62 -14.74
N PHE A 100 18.55 -0.22 -14.35
CA PHE A 100 18.87 1.20 -14.22
C PHE A 100 18.81 1.86 -15.59
N ILE A 101 17.82 2.72 -15.81
CA ILE A 101 17.81 3.63 -16.95
C ILE A 101 18.97 4.62 -16.70
N LYS A 102 20.09 4.44 -17.41
CA LYS A 102 21.13 5.48 -17.47
C LYS A 102 20.46 6.73 -18.05
N LYS A 103 20.39 7.78 -17.25
CA LYS A 103 20.05 9.13 -17.74
C LYS A 103 21.20 9.69 -18.55
#